data_AF-A0A4V5RNL0-F1
#
_entry.id   AF-A0A4V5RNL0-F1
#
_cell.length_a   1.000
_cell.length_b   1.000
_cell.length_c   1.000
_cell.angle_alpha   90.00
_cell.angle_beta   90.00
_cell.angle_gamma   90.00
#
_symmetry.space_group_name_H-M   'P 1'
#
loop_
_entity.id
_entity.type
_entity.pdbx_description
1 polymer ?
#
loop_
_entity_poly.entity_id
_entity_poly.type
_entity_poly.pdbx_seq_one_letter_code
_entity_poly.pdbx_strand_id
1 'polypeptide(L)'
;MTPTWTSAAEEKALKGAVDYYVFGLTSSENLSDQESSAAAGIARITLNWLAYQKESDTGALQLRVDHKHGYTDSTPSEFVMDNVGGFGLIQPAFSDIGLRLTNLYWTQTFNKQSTDMMVGFLDTTDYVDTYQLGNPYYGFSNLQFSTGSGSIPI
;
A
#
# COMPACT_ATOMS: atom_id res chain seq x y z
N MET A 1 -27.57 -6.41 -42.35
CA MET A 1 -26.36 -6.44 -41.51
C MET A 1 -26.29 -5.10 -40.82
N THR A 2 -26.68 -5.06 -39.55
CA THR A 2 -26.71 -3.84 -38.74
C THR A 2 -26.00 -4.23 -37.45
N PRO A 3 -24.79 -3.73 -37.17
CA PRO A 3 -24.16 -4.04 -35.90
C PRO A 3 -24.89 -3.24 -34.82
N THR A 4 -25.61 -3.96 -33.97
CA THR A 4 -26.30 -3.43 -32.81
C THR A 4 -25.25 -3.07 -31.76
N TRP A 5 -25.06 -1.78 -31.51
CA TRP A 5 -24.15 -1.22 -30.49
C TRP A 5 -24.73 -1.35 -29.07
N THR A 6 -25.16 -2.55 -28.69
CA THR A 6 -25.76 -2.82 -27.37
C THR A 6 -25.44 -4.24 -26.97
N SER A 7 -24.27 -4.46 -26.34
CA SER A 7 -24.10 -5.51 -25.32
C SER A 7 -22.74 -5.54 -24.58
N ALA A 8 -21.77 -4.66 -24.86
CA ALA A 8 -20.44 -4.77 -24.22
C ALA A 8 -20.12 -3.71 -23.14
N ALA A 9 -21.03 -2.77 -22.86
CA ALA A 9 -20.75 -1.61 -22.01
C ALA A 9 -21.21 -1.76 -20.54
N GLU A 10 -21.61 -2.96 -20.09
CA GLU A 10 -22.29 -3.11 -18.79
C GLU A 10 -21.79 -4.26 -17.89
N GLU A 11 -20.50 -4.59 -17.96
CA GLU A 11 -19.80 -5.24 -16.83
C GLU A 11 -18.67 -4.32 -16.39
N LYS A 12 -18.67 -3.90 -15.12
CA LYS A 12 -17.89 -2.78 -14.58
C LYS A 12 -16.38 -2.91 -14.86
N ALA A 13 -15.94 -2.32 -15.97
CA ALA A 13 -14.54 -2.30 -16.42
C ALA A 13 -13.63 -1.53 -15.45
N LEU A 14 -14.16 -0.63 -14.62
CA LEU A 14 -13.39 0.13 -13.64
C LEU A 14 -13.85 -0.21 -12.22
N LYS A 15 -12.88 -0.59 -11.38
CA LYS A 15 -13.04 -0.77 -9.93
C LYS A 15 -12.12 0.20 -9.22
N GLY A 16 -12.65 0.89 -8.21
CA GLY A 16 -11.89 1.81 -7.38
C GLY A 16 -12.14 1.55 -5.90
N ALA A 17 -11.14 1.86 -5.09
CA ALA A 17 -11.23 1.89 -3.64
C ALA A 17 -10.55 3.17 -3.13
N VAL A 18 -11.12 3.73 -2.06
CA VAL A 18 -10.53 4.83 -1.31
C VAL A 18 -10.51 4.41 0.13
N ASP A 19 -9.32 4.38 0.71
CA ASP A 19 -9.08 3.96 2.09
C ASP A 19 -8.41 5.10 2.85
N TYR A 20 -8.73 5.23 4.14
CA TYR A 20 -8.07 6.17 5.02
C TYR A 20 -7.63 5.46 6.30
N TYR A 21 -6.35 5.53 6.59
CA TYR A 21 -5.74 4.93 7.77
C TYR A 21 -5.24 6.02 8.70
N VAL A 22 -5.35 5.77 10.00
CA VAL A 22 -4.88 6.65 11.07
C VAL A 22 -4.12 5.81 12.07
N PHE A 23 -2.98 6.30 12.52
CA PHE A 23 -2.22 5.68 13.60
C PHE A 23 -1.70 6.74 14.56
N GLY A 24 -1.75 6.43 15.85
CA GLY A 24 -1.22 7.26 16.91
C GLY A 24 -0.63 6.39 18.01
N LEU A 25 0.46 6.86 18.60
CA LEU A 25 1.15 6.21 19.70
C LEU A 25 1.64 7.24 20.71
N THR A 26 1.89 6.77 21.92
CA THR A 26 2.46 7.56 23.01
C THR A 26 3.49 6.75 23.77
N SER A 27 4.40 7.44 24.43
CA SER A 27 5.36 6.84 25.34
C SER A 27 5.22 7.42 26.74
N SER A 28 5.35 6.57 27.77
CA SER A 28 5.46 7.01 29.17
C SER A 28 6.83 7.58 29.51
N GLU A 29 7.84 7.26 28.71
CA GLU A 29 9.21 7.75 28.85
C GLU A 29 9.76 8.17 27.48
N ASN A 30 10.37 9.35 27.42
CA ASN A 30 10.96 9.93 26.22
C ASN A 30 12.24 10.67 26.58
N LEU A 31 13.08 10.93 25.58
CA LEU A 31 14.26 11.77 25.71
C LEU A 31 13.86 13.18 26.19
N SER A 32 14.77 13.84 26.92
CA SER A 32 14.54 15.22 27.39
C SER A 32 14.20 16.12 26.20
N ASP A 33 13.17 16.95 26.38
CA ASP A 33 12.71 17.94 25.40
C ASP A 33 12.26 17.35 24.05
N GLN A 34 11.85 16.08 24.02
CA GLN A 34 11.26 15.43 22.85
C GLN A 34 9.75 15.18 23.01
N GLU A 35 9.09 14.79 21.91
CA GLU A 35 7.65 14.54 21.90
C GLU A 35 7.28 13.24 22.64
N SER A 36 6.18 13.26 23.40
CA SER A 36 5.66 12.06 24.10
C SER A 36 4.60 11.31 23.31
N SER A 37 4.23 11.82 22.14
CA SER A 37 3.25 11.21 21.24
C SER A 37 3.57 11.50 19.78
N ALA A 38 3.13 10.61 18.90
CA ALA A 38 3.18 10.80 17.46
C ALA A 38 1.93 10.23 16.81
N ALA A 39 1.42 10.91 15.79
CA ALA A 39 0.27 10.49 15.02
C ALA A 39 0.40 10.92 13.55
N ALA A 40 -0.08 10.06 12.65
CA ALA A 40 -0.12 10.34 11.21
C ALA A 40 -1.26 9.59 10.53
N GLY A 41 -1.58 10.01 9.30
CA GLY A 41 -2.61 9.43 8.46
C GLY A 41 -2.11 9.06 7.07
N ILE A 42 -2.83 8.14 6.42
CA ILE A 42 -2.57 7.73 5.04
C ILE A 42 -3.91 7.68 4.30
N ALA A 43 -4.08 8.55 3.31
CA ALA A 43 -5.15 8.45 2.32
C ALA A 43 -4.66 7.63 1.12
N ARG A 44 -5.36 6.56 0.77
CA ARG A 44 -5.00 5.68 -0.33
C ARG A 44 -6.11 5.64 -1.37
N ILE A 45 -5.74 5.76 -2.62
CA ILE A 45 -6.62 5.55 -3.78
C ILE A 45 -6.06 4.39 -4.58
N THR A 46 -6.90 3.38 -4.81
CA THR A 46 -6.58 2.25 -5.69
C THR A 46 -7.57 2.23 -6.85
N LEU A 47 -7.08 2.18 -8.07
CA LEU A 47 -7.87 2.00 -9.29
C LEU A 47 -7.39 0.76 -10.03
N ASN A 48 -8.35 -0.06 -10.45
CA ASN A 48 -8.14 -1.23 -11.30
C ASN A 48 -9.07 -1.11 -12.49
N TRP A 49 -8.48 -0.97 -13.68
CA TRP A 49 -9.21 -0.81 -14.92
C TRP A 49 -8.96 -1.99 -15.84
N LEU A 50 -10.00 -2.81 -16.08
CA LEU A 50 -10.02 -3.83 -17.11
C LEU A 50 -10.19 -3.14 -18.47
N ALA A 51 -9.07 -2.90 -19.12
CA ALA A 51 -8.99 -2.17 -20.39
C ALA A 51 -9.21 -3.07 -21.62
N TYR A 52 -8.95 -4.37 -21.47
CA TYR A 52 -9.11 -5.35 -22.53
C TYR A 52 -9.69 -6.66 -21.99
N GLN A 53 -10.67 -7.20 -22.71
CA GLN A 53 -11.20 -8.53 -22.47
C GLN A 53 -11.62 -9.14 -23.80
N LYS A 54 -11.05 -10.31 -24.12
CA LYS A 54 -11.45 -11.10 -25.27
C LYS A 54 -11.41 -12.57 -24.90
N GLU A 55 -12.57 -13.22 -24.95
CA GLU A 55 -12.74 -14.59 -24.47
C GLU A 55 -12.24 -14.74 -23.02
N SER A 56 -11.12 -15.45 -22.83
CA SER A 56 -10.50 -15.70 -21.53
C SER A 56 -9.27 -14.82 -21.27
N ASP A 57 -8.78 -14.11 -22.29
CA ASP A 57 -7.63 -13.23 -22.20
C ASP A 57 -8.05 -11.85 -21.70
N THR A 58 -7.27 -11.27 -20.78
CA THR A 58 -7.59 -9.99 -20.15
C THR A 58 -6.38 -9.08 -20.07
N GLY A 59 -6.63 -7.78 -20.13
CA GLY A 59 -5.64 -6.73 -19.96
C GLY A 59 -6.16 -5.70 -18.98
N ALA A 60 -5.42 -5.47 -17.89
CA ALA A 60 -5.84 -4.55 -16.85
C ALA A 60 -4.71 -3.60 -16.43
N LEU A 61 -5.08 -2.37 -16.09
CA LEU A 61 -4.21 -1.36 -15.53
C LEU A 61 -4.51 -1.21 -14.04
N GLN A 62 -3.49 -1.33 -13.20
CA GLN A 62 -3.57 -1.01 -11.77
C GLN A 62 -2.83 0.29 -11.47
N LEU A 63 -3.47 1.15 -10.69
CA LEU A 63 -2.90 2.35 -10.10
C LEU A 63 -3.15 2.33 -8.59
N ARG A 64 -2.13 2.63 -7.79
CA ARG A 64 -2.25 2.89 -6.36
C ARG A 64 -1.43 4.11 -5.99
N VAL A 65 -2.08 5.07 -5.35
CA VAL A 65 -1.46 6.32 -4.89
C VAL A 65 -1.81 6.50 -3.42
N ASP A 66 -0.80 6.85 -2.63
CA ASP A 66 -0.93 7.16 -1.22
C ASP A 66 -0.58 8.62 -0.97
N HIS A 67 -1.31 9.29 -0.10
CA HIS A 67 -0.93 10.56 0.49
C HIS A 67 -0.77 10.36 1.99
N LYS A 68 0.44 10.55 2.48
CA LYS A 68 0.79 10.37 3.89
C LYS A 68 1.05 11.73 4.52
N HIS A 69 0.48 11.98 5.69
CA HIS A 69 0.62 13.25 6.38
C HIS A 69 0.72 13.06 7.90
N GLY A 70 1.53 13.89 8.55
CA GLY A 70 1.62 13.98 10.01
C GLY A 70 0.44 14.72 10.62
N TYR A 71 0.04 14.36 11.85
CA TYR A 71 -0.86 15.15 12.69
C TYR A 71 -0.14 15.86 13.85
N THR A 72 1.10 15.46 14.11
CA THR A 72 1.96 15.93 15.21
C THR A 72 3.34 16.27 14.65
N ASP A 73 4.15 16.94 15.45
CA ASP A 73 5.50 17.38 15.06
C ASP A 73 6.46 16.22 14.78
N SER A 74 6.22 15.06 15.40
CA SER A 74 6.88 13.79 15.06
C SER A 74 5.86 12.78 14.53
N THR A 75 6.27 11.98 13.55
CA THR A 75 5.46 10.91 12.96
C THR A 75 5.79 9.53 13.53
N PRO A 76 4.86 8.55 13.47
CA PRO A 76 5.12 7.18 13.92
C PRO A 76 6.39 6.57 13.34
N SER A 77 6.71 6.86 12.07
CA SER A 77 7.89 6.32 11.40
C SER A 77 9.24 6.70 12.02
N GLU A 78 9.32 7.83 12.71
CA GLU A 78 10.56 8.32 13.34
C GLU A 78 10.49 8.33 14.87
N PHE A 79 9.28 8.18 15.44
CA PHE A 79 9.01 8.40 16.86
C PHE A 79 9.94 7.65 17.82
N VAL A 80 10.21 6.37 17.55
CA VAL A 80 10.99 5.51 18.45
C VAL A 80 12.45 5.92 18.49
N MET A 81 13.03 6.27 17.34
CA MET A 81 14.44 6.65 17.25
C MET A 81 14.65 8.06 17.77
N ASP A 82 13.79 8.99 17.36
CA ASP A 82 14.01 10.41 17.60
C ASP A 82 13.52 10.87 18.97
N ASN A 83 12.42 10.31 19.48
CA ASN A 83 11.82 10.76 20.74
C ASN A 83 12.01 9.81 21.91
N VAL A 84 12.01 8.49 21.67
CA VAL A 84 12.16 7.50 22.75
C VAL A 84 13.63 7.09 22.94
N GLY A 85 14.49 7.30 21.93
CA GLY A 85 15.90 6.88 21.97
C GLY A 85 16.08 5.37 21.88
N GLY A 86 15.08 4.66 21.35
CA GLY A 86 15.11 3.21 21.14
C GLY A 86 15.56 2.82 19.74
N PHE A 87 15.92 1.55 19.56
CA PHE A 87 16.13 0.96 18.24
C PHE A 87 14.91 0.12 17.85
N GLY A 88 14.18 0.57 16.82
CA GLY A 88 13.01 -0.10 16.27
C GLY A 88 12.13 0.86 15.49
N LEU A 89 11.30 0.33 14.59
CA LEU A 89 10.32 1.11 13.83
C LEU A 89 8.92 0.66 14.22
N ILE A 90 8.12 1.57 14.76
CA ILE A 90 6.69 1.33 14.99
C ILE A 90 5.94 1.98 13.83
N GLN A 91 5.19 1.17 13.07
CA GLN A 91 4.36 1.64 11.96
C GLN A 91 5.11 2.56 10.98
N PRO A 92 6.23 2.12 10.37
CA PRO A 92 7.04 2.95 9.46
C PRO A 92 6.30 3.39 8.20
N ALA A 93 5.15 2.78 7.91
CA ALA A 93 4.27 3.22 6.83
C ALA A 93 3.68 4.62 7.10
N PHE A 94 3.54 5.04 8.37
CA PHE A 94 2.91 6.29 8.78
C PHE A 94 3.96 7.39 8.96
N SER A 95 4.14 8.22 7.92
CA SER A 95 5.12 9.29 7.82
C SER A 95 4.52 10.56 7.19
N ASP A 96 5.28 11.66 7.12
CA ASP A 96 4.84 12.93 6.49
C ASP A 96 5.44 13.17 5.10
N ILE A 97 5.65 12.10 4.33
CA ILE A 97 6.31 12.18 3.01
C ILE A 97 5.39 12.76 1.91
N GLY A 98 4.10 12.95 2.19
CA GLY A 98 3.14 13.46 1.22
C GLY A 98 2.72 12.42 0.18
N LEU A 99 2.58 12.86 -1.08
CA LEU A 99 2.05 12.03 -2.16
C LEU A 99 3.10 11.04 -2.70
N ARG A 100 2.74 9.76 -2.76
CA ARG A 100 3.58 8.68 -3.27
C ARG A 100 2.80 7.80 -4.24
N LEU A 101 3.38 7.57 -5.40
CA LEU A 101 2.94 6.51 -6.30
C LEU A 101 3.46 5.17 -5.74
N THR A 102 2.55 4.26 -5.46
CA THR A 102 2.91 2.94 -4.88
C THR A 102 2.93 1.89 -5.98
N ASN A 103 1.88 1.82 -6.81
CA ASN A 103 1.82 0.88 -7.93
C ASN A 103 1.31 1.59 -9.18
N LEU A 104 1.94 1.32 -10.32
CA LEU A 104 1.42 1.63 -11.66
C LEU A 104 1.91 0.57 -12.63
N TYR A 105 1.07 -0.43 -12.90
CA TYR A 105 1.46 -1.52 -13.79
C TYR A 105 0.30 -2.03 -14.62
N TRP A 106 0.66 -2.61 -15.76
CA TRP A 106 -0.23 -3.35 -16.63
C TRP A 106 -0.09 -4.85 -16.37
N THR A 107 -1.21 -5.55 -16.30
CA THR A 107 -1.28 -7.01 -16.30
C THR A 107 -1.91 -7.50 -17.59
N GLN A 108 -1.20 -8.37 -18.31
CA GLN A 108 -1.74 -9.08 -19.46
C GLN A 108 -1.82 -10.57 -19.14
N THR A 109 -3.03 -11.10 -19.19
CA THR A 109 -3.31 -12.52 -19.09
C THR A 109 -3.62 -13.06 -20.48
N PHE A 110 -2.93 -14.12 -20.88
CA PHE A 110 -3.11 -14.75 -22.19
C PHE A 110 -3.04 -16.28 -22.12
N ASN A 111 -3.36 -16.94 -23.23
CA ASN A 111 -3.37 -18.40 -23.38
C ASN A 111 -4.37 -19.07 -22.43
N LYS A 112 -5.63 -18.60 -22.42
CA LYS A 112 -6.69 -19.09 -21.53
C LYS A 112 -6.33 -18.98 -20.05
N GLN A 113 -5.76 -17.84 -19.67
CA GLN A 113 -5.36 -17.56 -18.28
C GLN A 113 -4.23 -18.46 -17.75
N SER A 114 -3.42 -19.04 -18.63
CA SER A 114 -2.26 -19.86 -18.23
C SER A 114 -0.95 -19.07 -18.20
N THR A 115 -0.94 -17.82 -18.64
CA THR A 115 0.24 -16.96 -18.58
C THR A 115 -0.15 -15.54 -18.22
N ASP A 116 0.50 -15.01 -17.18
CA ASP A 116 0.37 -13.64 -16.71
C ASP A 116 1.68 -12.88 -16.90
N MET A 117 1.60 -11.71 -17.51
CA MET A 117 2.72 -10.79 -17.67
C MET A 117 2.39 -9.48 -16.97
N MET A 118 3.30 -9.01 -16.12
CA MET A 118 3.19 -7.72 -15.44
C MET A 118 4.31 -6.79 -15.90
N VAL A 119 3.98 -5.57 -16.28
CA VAL A 119 4.96 -4.56 -16.71
C VAL A 119 4.59 -3.20 -16.12
N GLY A 120 5.55 -2.55 -15.44
CA GLY A 120 5.38 -1.19 -14.95
C GLY A 120 6.21 -0.90 -13.69
N PHE A 121 5.73 0.07 -12.92
CA PHE A 121 6.23 0.37 -11.59
C PHE A 121 5.49 -0.50 -10.56
N LEU A 122 6.20 -1.51 -10.06
CA LEU A 122 5.74 -2.41 -9.02
C LEU A 122 6.59 -2.16 -7.77
N ASP A 123 5.94 -2.01 -6.61
CA ASP A 123 6.67 -2.08 -5.34
C ASP A 123 7.09 -3.54 -5.11
N THR A 124 8.40 -3.80 -5.04
CA THR A 124 8.94 -5.17 -4.89
C THR A 124 8.44 -5.86 -3.62
N THR A 125 8.09 -5.10 -2.58
CA THR A 125 7.55 -5.62 -1.32
C THR A 125 6.15 -6.26 -1.47
N ASP A 126 5.39 -5.91 -2.52
CA ASP A 126 4.07 -6.51 -2.80
C ASP A 126 4.21 -7.94 -3.39
N TYR A 127 5.40 -8.36 -3.86
CA TYR A 127 5.60 -9.62 -4.60
C TYR A 127 6.73 -10.51 -4.08
N VAL A 128 7.75 -9.93 -3.46
CA VAL A 128 8.87 -10.63 -2.83
C VAL A 128 8.94 -10.10 -1.41
N ASP A 129 8.55 -10.94 -0.45
CA ASP A 129 8.27 -10.61 0.97
C ASP A 129 6.82 -10.22 1.33
N THR A 130 5.83 -10.94 0.78
CA THR A 130 4.49 -10.95 1.38
C THR A 130 4.48 -11.85 2.62
N TYR A 131 4.84 -11.32 3.79
CA TYR A 131 4.51 -11.98 5.05
C TYR A 131 2.99 -11.91 5.26
N GLN A 132 2.27 -12.98 4.92
CA GLN A 132 0.79 -13.03 4.93
C GLN A 132 0.14 -12.75 6.30
N LEU A 133 0.92 -12.73 7.38
CA LEU A 133 0.46 -12.37 8.74
C LEU A 133 0.83 -10.94 9.16
N GLY A 134 1.66 -10.25 8.38
CA GLY A 134 2.10 -8.88 8.62
C GLY A 134 1.24 -7.89 7.84
N ASN A 135 -0.03 -7.77 8.22
CA ASN A 135 -0.81 -6.64 7.72
C ASN A 135 -0.45 -5.41 8.57
N PRO A 136 0.25 -4.38 8.06
CA PRO A 136 0.61 -3.22 8.88
C PRO A 136 -0.61 -2.46 9.40
N TYR A 137 -1.80 -2.68 8.82
CA TYR A 137 -3.05 -2.06 9.24
C TYR A 137 -3.83 -2.88 10.28
N TYR A 138 -3.53 -4.17 10.47
CA TYR A 138 -4.27 -5.06 11.39
C TYR A 138 -3.39 -6.01 12.24
N GLY A 139 -2.08 -6.00 12.05
CA GLY A 139 -1.10 -6.84 12.74
C GLY A 139 -0.36 -6.09 13.86
N PHE A 140 0.77 -6.64 14.31
CA PHE A 140 1.60 -5.98 15.33
C PHE A 140 2.17 -4.66 14.80
N SER A 141 2.06 -3.61 15.61
CA SER A 141 2.48 -2.26 15.19
C SER A 141 4.00 -2.08 15.08
N ASN A 142 4.79 -2.96 15.68
CA ASN A 142 6.24 -2.93 15.57
C ASN A 142 6.70 -3.76 14.36
N LEU A 143 7.52 -3.16 13.50
CA LEU A 143 8.00 -3.72 12.24
C LEU A 143 8.69 -5.07 12.44
N GLN A 144 9.44 -5.26 13.52
CA GLN A 144 10.15 -6.53 13.81
C GLN A 144 9.20 -7.72 14.01
N PHE A 145 7.93 -7.46 14.33
CA PHE A 145 6.89 -8.49 14.45
C PHE A 145 5.94 -8.51 13.25
N SER A 146 6.09 -7.58 12.31
CA SER A 146 5.29 -7.48 11.08
C SER A 146 6.05 -8.02 9.86
N THR A 147 7.39 -7.97 9.87
CA THR A 147 8.26 -8.69 8.94
C THR A 147 8.69 -9.98 9.62
N GLY A 148 8.29 -11.14 9.12
CA GLY A 148 8.76 -12.42 9.65
C GLY A 148 10.30 -12.44 9.71
N SER A 149 10.88 -13.03 10.75
CA SER A 149 12.33 -13.00 11.05
C SER A 149 13.24 -13.73 10.03
N GLY A 150 12.81 -13.88 8.78
CA GLY A 150 13.53 -14.57 7.71
C GLY A 150 13.23 -14.02 6.31
N SER A 151 12.52 -12.90 6.21
CA SER A 151 12.39 -12.19 4.95
C SER A 151 13.38 -11.04 4.86
N ILE A 152 13.74 -10.68 3.62
CA ILE A 152 14.91 -9.86 3.27
C ILE A 152 15.07 -8.67 4.22
N PRO A 153 16.21 -8.56 4.94
CA PRO A 153 16.47 -7.42 5.79
C PRO A 153 16.55 -6.15 4.94
N ILE A 154 15.94 -5.07 5.44
CA ILE A 154 16.16 -3.70 4.95
C ILE A 154 17.62 -3.28 5.13
#